data_AF-A0AAU0BFS4-F1
#
_entry.id   AF-A0AAU0BFS4-F1
#
_cell.length_a   1.000
_cell.length_b   1.000
_cell.length_c   1.000
_cell.angle_alpha   90.00
_cell.angle_beta   90.00
_cell.angle_gamma   90.00
#
_symmetry.space_group_name_H-M   'P 1'
#
loop_
_entity.id
_entity.type
_entity.pdbx_description
1 polymer ?
#
loop_
_entity_poly.entity_id
_entity_poly.type
_entity_poly.pdbx_seq_one_letter_code
_entity_poly.pdbx_strand_id
1 'polypeptide(L)'
;MLSTELSLLENEPQPWSREVIEEAYFKNFVRTPEVIDETAGGQLWRSLNDLQDTIWIFQQSATELFDEISVFADRSRDAAFWQQANSNQADSHTRVVKKCIFNCTSSLMALVDHARSFQEKYPVNGYFDKAEEVFPSDGLHAFLQRFRNYNTHWRVAEANWNINHNFEARAREVRFVITKKELLRWTGWNARSQEYIAKSSDPIDVRHIFSEYRKCVHTFYSWHWGEVLSQYADTYQPYLEYKRILSGIRKKILWNMLLSRAPKNANPYAYIGRYLPKEQVERLLALKSRSEAQVDALIEMLDMHEFCSQELRAKAISIFQGSESCPTPTSDC
;
A
#
# COMPACT_ATOMS: atom_id res chain seq x y z
N MET A 1 34.06 10.54 -7.97
CA MET A 1 33.42 9.51 -8.80
C MET A 1 33.82 8.17 -8.21
N LEU A 2 32.93 7.53 -7.44
CA LEU A 2 33.14 6.13 -7.07
C LEU A 2 32.89 5.32 -8.34
N SER A 3 33.90 4.62 -8.82
CA SER A 3 33.75 3.57 -9.83
C SER A 3 32.68 2.61 -9.33
N THR A 4 31.50 2.62 -9.94
CA THR A 4 30.44 1.66 -9.65
C THR A 4 30.93 0.33 -10.22
N GLU A 5 31.58 -0.48 -9.39
CA GLU A 5 31.97 -1.83 -9.78
C GLU A 5 30.73 -2.58 -10.27
N LEU A 6 30.78 -3.05 -11.51
CA LEU A 6 29.70 -3.80 -12.14
C LEU A 6 29.39 -5.05 -11.31
N SER A 7 28.10 -5.40 -11.20
CA SER A 7 27.70 -6.67 -10.61
C SER A 7 28.02 -7.80 -11.58
N LEU A 8 28.36 -8.98 -11.05
CA LEU A 8 28.47 -10.19 -11.86
C LEU A 8 27.20 -10.48 -12.65
N LEU A 9 26.02 -10.16 -12.09
CA LEU A 9 24.73 -10.39 -12.72
C LEU A 9 24.59 -9.69 -14.08
N GLU A 10 25.29 -8.56 -14.29
CA GLU A 10 25.23 -7.80 -15.53
C GLU A 10 25.92 -8.52 -16.69
N ASN A 11 26.78 -9.52 -16.40
CA ASN A 11 27.49 -10.31 -17.40
C ASN A 11 26.90 -11.73 -17.58
N GLU A 12 25.92 -12.11 -16.76
CA GLU A 12 25.33 -13.45 -16.75
C GLU A 12 23.94 -13.45 -17.42
N PRO A 13 23.66 -14.40 -18.33
CA PRO A 13 22.34 -14.49 -18.94
C PRO A 13 21.28 -14.91 -17.92
N GLN A 14 20.07 -14.36 -18.06
CA GLN A 14 18.92 -14.77 -17.27
C GLN A 14 18.30 -16.07 -17.82
N PRO A 15 17.71 -16.94 -16.96
CA PRO A 15 17.48 -16.72 -15.53
C PRO A 15 18.69 -17.04 -14.64
N TRP A 16 18.91 -16.25 -13.59
CA TRP A 16 20.02 -16.45 -12.66
C TRP A 16 19.73 -17.53 -11.62
N SER A 17 20.70 -18.41 -11.37
CA SER A 17 20.62 -19.38 -10.28
C SER A 17 20.91 -18.73 -8.93
N ARG A 18 20.59 -19.47 -7.85
CA ARG A 18 20.92 -19.06 -6.49
C ARG A 18 22.41 -18.83 -6.30
N GLU A 19 23.25 -19.71 -6.82
CA GLU A 19 24.70 -19.66 -6.67
C GLU A 19 25.26 -18.40 -7.31
N VAL A 20 24.77 -18.05 -8.50
CA VAL A 20 25.16 -16.83 -9.22
C VAL A 20 24.74 -15.58 -8.44
N ILE A 21 23.52 -15.55 -7.89
CA ILE A 21 23.04 -14.44 -7.07
C ILE A 21 23.83 -14.33 -5.76
N GLU A 22 24.13 -15.45 -5.10
CA GLU A 22 24.92 -15.48 -3.87
C GLU A 22 26.34 -14.97 -4.12
N GLU A 23 27.01 -15.46 -5.17
CA GLU A 23 28.34 -14.97 -5.56
C GLU A 23 28.32 -13.47 -5.90
N ALA A 24 27.38 -13.03 -6.73
CA ALA A 24 27.23 -11.62 -7.09
C ALA A 24 26.97 -10.73 -5.88
N TYR A 25 26.15 -11.20 -4.94
CA TYR A 25 25.82 -10.45 -3.73
C TYR A 25 27.03 -10.29 -2.81
N PHE A 26 27.83 -11.34 -2.63
CA PHE A 26 29.06 -11.28 -1.82
C PHE A 26 30.16 -10.43 -2.45
N LYS A 27 30.19 -10.29 -3.78
CA LYS A 27 31.09 -9.34 -4.46
C LYS A 27 30.62 -7.90 -4.35
N ASN A 28 29.31 -7.66 -4.49
CA ASN A 28 28.75 -6.30 -4.40
C ASN A 28 27.36 -6.29 -3.74
N PHE A 29 27.33 -5.95 -2.45
CA PHE A 29 26.11 -5.93 -1.64
C PHE A 29 25.10 -4.83 -2.03
N VAL A 30 25.55 -3.80 -2.76
CA VAL A 30 24.73 -2.64 -3.17
C VAL A 30 24.21 -2.82 -4.59
N ARG A 31 25.10 -3.10 -5.55
CA ARG A 31 24.75 -3.18 -6.98
C ARG A 31 23.90 -4.41 -7.31
N THR A 32 24.18 -5.55 -6.70
CA THR A 32 23.44 -6.80 -7.00
C THR A 32 21.93 -6.68 -6.76
N PRO A 33 21.45 -6.13 -5.63
CA PRO A 33 20.03 -5.80 -5.46
C PRO A 33 19.46 -4.83 -6.50
N GLU A 34 20.21 -3.79 -6.88
CA GLU A 34 19.78 -2.82 -7.90
C GLU A 34 19.60 -3.48 -9.26
N VAL A 35 20.56 -4.31 -9.68
CA VAL A 35 20.49 -5.05 -10.94
C VAL A 35 19.29 -5.99 -10.99
N ILE A 36 18.95 -6.65 -9.87
CA ILE A 36 17.71 -7.44 -9.77
C ILE A 36 16.48 -6.54 -9.98
N ASP A 37 16.44 -5.36 -9.34
CA ASP A 37 15.34 -4.41 -9.47
C ASP A 37 15.30 -3.67 -10.83
N GLU A 38 16.36 -3.77 -11.64
CA GLU A 38 16.48 -3.22 -13.00
C GLU A 38 16.05 -4.20 -14.09
N THR A 39 15.86 -5.49 -13.77
CA THR A 39 15.30 -6.50 -14.69
C THR A 39 13.95 -6.07 -15.25
N ALA A 40 13.54 -6.61 -16.40
CA ALA A 40 12.21 -6.33 -16.98
C ALA A 40 11.08 -6.60 -15.98
N GLY A 41 11.16 -7.72 -15.25
CA GLY A 41 10.24 -8.05 -14.16
C GLY A 41 10.26 -7.04 -13.01
N GLY A 42 11.45 -6.59 -12.58
CA GLY A 42 11.60 -5.60 -11.53
C GLY A 42 11.03 -4.23 -11.92
N GLN A 43 11.26 -3.79 -13.15
CA GLN A 43 10.69 -2.55 -13.68
C GLN A 43 9.16 -2.62 -13.81
N LEU A 44 8.62 -3.77 -14.26
CA LEU A 44 7.18 -3.98 -14.32
C LEU A 44 6.57 -3.96 -12.91
N TRP A 45 7.16 -4.71 -11.99
CA TRP A 45 6.68 -4.80 -10.61
C TRP A 45 6.71 -3.45 -9.90
N ARG A 46 7.77 -2.66 -10.11
CA ARG A 46 7.87 -1.29 -9.60
C ARG A 46 6.75 -0.40 -10.15
N SER A 47 6.61 -0.33 -11.48
CA SER A 47 5.56 0.49 -12.09
C SER A 47 4.15 0.07 -11.67
N LEU A 48 3.96 -1.23 -11.44
CA LEU A 48 2.71 -1.79 -10.95
C LEU A 48 2.43 -1.38 -9.49
N ASN A 49 3.45 -1.38 -8.62
CA ASN A 49 3.34 -0.86 -7.25
C ASN A 49 3.12 0.66 -7.22
N ASP A 50 3.80 1.43 -8.08
CA ASP A 50 3.60 2.89 -8.18
C ASP A 50 2.14 3.23 -8.54
N LEU A 51 1.54 2.43 -9.43
CA LEU A 51 0.11 2.54 -9.76
C LEU A 51 -0.77 2.18 -8.56
N GLN A 52 -0.47 1.10 -7.83
CA GLN A 52 -1.20 0.73 -6.60
C GLN A 52 -1.14 1.81 -5.53
N ASP A 53 0.03 2.42 -5.31
CA ASP A 53 0.20 3.52 -4.36
C ASP A 53 -0.69 4.70 -4.75
N THR A 54 -0.78 5.01 -6.04
CA THR A 54 -1.61 6.10 -6.53
C THR A 54 -3.11 5.80 -6.38
N ILE A 55 -3.53 4.55 -6.62
CA ILE A 55 -4.89 4.09 -6.32
C ILE A 55 -5.19 4.25 -4.84
N TRP A 56 -4.27 3.81 -3.97
CA TRP A 56 -4.42 3.93 -2.52
C TRP A 56 -4.54 5.39 -2.08
N ILE A 57 -3.70 6.29 -2.57
CA ILE A 57 -3.74 7.74 -2.26
C ILE A 57 -5.12 8.32 -2.61
N PHE A 58 -5.67 7.99 -3.78
CA PHE A 58 -7.02 8.45 -4.16
C PHE A 58 -8.10 7.86 -3.23
N GLN A 59 -8.03 6.56 -2.93
CA GLN A 59 -8.99 5.88 -2.06
C GLN A 59 -8.96 6.45 -0.62
N GLN A 60 -7.78 6.75 -0.08
CA GLN A 60 -7.63 7.42 1.22
C GLN A 60 -8.15 8.85 1.19
N SER A 61 -7.82 9.62 0.15
CA SER A 61 -8.33 10.99 -0.01
C SER A 61 -9.86 11.02 0.03
N ALA A 62 -10.51 10.08 -0.67
CA ALA A 62 -11.97 9.94 -0.66
C ALA A 62 -12.51 9.51 0.70
N THR A 63 -11.77 8.66 1.43
CA THR A 63 -12.16 8.21 2.78
C THR A 63 -12.12 9.38 3.77
N GLU A 64 -11.04 10.17 3.78
CA GLU A 64 -10.93 11.39 4.59
C GLU A 64 -12.07 12.39 4.30
N LEU A 65 -12.45 12.54 3.02
CA LEU A 65 -13.57 13.37 2.62
C LEU A 65 -14.89 12.87 3.24
N PHE A 66 -15.15 11.57 3.16
CA PHE A 66 -16.39 10.99 3.69
C PHE A 66 -16.43 11.03 5.22
N ASP A 67 -15.30 10.79 5.87
CA ASP A 67 -15.17 10.83 7.32
C ASP A 67 -15.44 12.24 7.82
N GLU A 68 -14.85 13.27 7.22
CA GLU A 68 -15.07 14.66 7.62
C GLU A 68 -16.55 15.08 7.45
N ILE A 69 -17.20 14.67 6.34
CA ILE A 69 -18.64 14.90 6.14
C ILE A 69 -19.47 14.20 7.23
N SER A 70 -19.10 12.97 7.61
CA SER A 70 -19.80 12.21 8.65
C SER A 70 -19.59 12.84 10.03
N VAL A 71 -18.36 13.26 10.35
CA VAL A 71 -18.02 13.94 11.61
C VAL A 71 -18.81 15.23 11.77
N PHE A 72 -18.90 16.06 10.73
CA PHE A 72 -19.74 17.25 10.78
C PHE A 72 -21.22 16.89 10.94
N ALA A 73 -21.72 15.90 10.19
CA ALA A 73 -23.11 15.46 10.27
C ALA A 73 -23.52 15.03 11.68
N ASP A 74 -22.62 14.34 12.40
CA ASP A 74 -22.83 13.91 13.78
C ASP A 74 -22.70 15.07 14.78
N ARG A 75 -21.62 15.86 14.72
CA ARG A 75 -21.40 16.99 15.64
C ARG A 75 -22.48 18.05 15.55
N SER A 76 -22.96 18.32 14.34
CA SER A 76 -24.00 19.31 14.09
C SER A 76 -25.39 18.94 14.63
N ARG A 77 -25.55 17.74 15.22
CA ARG A 77 -26.75 17.35 15.97
C ARG A 77 -26.80 17.97 17.37
N ASP A 78 -25.64 18.29 17.95
CA ASP A 78 -25.55 18.89 19.27
C ASP A 78 -25.89 20.39 19.19
N ALA A 79 -26.81 20.85 20.04
CA ALA A 79 -27.15 22.27 20.14
C ALA A 79 -25.93 23.12 20.58
N ALA A 80 -25.01 22.54 21.37
CA ALA A 80 -23.78 23.22 21.78
C ALA A 80 -22.86 23.56 20.60
N PHE A 81 -22.87 22.75 19.54
CA PHE A 81 -22.09 22.99 18.32
C PHE A 81 -22.43 24.34 17.67
N TRP A 82 -23.70 24.76 17.77
CA TRP A 82 -24.23 25.98 17.15
C TRP A 82 -24.17 27.23 18.04
N GLN A 83 -23.70 27.10 19.28
CA GLN A 83 -23.57 28.24 20.18
C GLN A 83 -22.53 29.23 19.66
N GLN A 84 -22.71 30.53 19.94
CA GLN A 84 -21.84 31.60 19.44
C GLN A 84 -20.36 31.43 19.85
N ALA A 85 -20.10 30.86 21.03
CA ALA A 85 -18.75 30.49 21.48
C ALA A 85 -18.05 29.48 20.55
N ASN A 86 -18.83 28.72 19.76
CA ASN A 86 -18.40 27.69 18.82
C ASN A 86 -18.60 28.10 17.35
N SER A 87 -18.88 29.38 17.09
CA SER A 87 -19.21 29.91 15.74
C SER A 87 -18.21 29.52 14.65
N ASN A 88 -16.93 29.34 14.98
CA ASN A 88 -15.89 28.95 14.03
C ASN A 88 -15.83 27.44 13.72
N GLN A 89 -16.58 26.59 14.43
CA GLN A 89 -16.49 25.13 14.25
C GLN A 89 -17.03 24.69 12.88
N ALA A 90 -18.17 25.23 12.45
CA ALA A 90 -18.75 24.91 11.14
C ALA A 90 -17.85 25.37 9.98
N ASP A 91 -17.22 26.54 10.12
CA ASP A 91 -16.27 27.06 9.14
C ASP A 91 -14.99 26.22 9.08
N SER A 92 -14.50 25.74 10.23
CA SER A 92 -13.37 24.82 10.30
C SER A 92 -13.65 23.54 9.52
N HIS A 93 -14.79 22.88 9.80
CA HIS A 93 -15.22 21.69 9.06
C HIS A 93 -15.38 21.96 7.55
N THR A 94 -15.97 23.10 7.19
CA THR A 94 -16.09 23.53 5.78
C THR A 94 -14.72 23.64 5.10
N ARG A 95 -13.72 24.21 5.78
CA ARG A 95 -12.34 24.31 5.25
C ARG A 95 -11.69 22.94 5.10
N VAL A 96 -11.90 22.01 6.04
CA VAL A 96 -11.36 20.65 5.94
C VAL A 96 -12.00 19.89 4.77
N VAL A 97 -13.32 19.94 4.61
CA VAL A 97 -13.98 19.28 3.45
C VAL A 97 -13.46 19.85 2.13
N LYS A 98 -13.29 21.18 2.04
CA LYS A 98 -12.71 21.85 0.86
C LYS A 98 -11.27 21.38 0.57
N LYS A 99 -10.43 21.22 1.60
CA LYS A 99 -9.09 20.61 1.47
C LYS A 99 -9.20 19.17 0.95
N CYS A 100 -10.11 18.36 1.49
CA CYS A 100 -10.32 16.99 1.05
C CYS A 100 -10.79 16.91 -0.41
N ILE A 101 -11.66 17.81 -0.87
CA ILE A 101 -12.06 17.91 -2.30
C ILE A 101 -10.85 18.20 -3.18
N PHE A 102 -10.01 19.16 -2.79
CA PHE A 102 -8.78 19.48 -3.52
C PHE A 102 -7.85 18.26 -3.61
N ASN A 103 -7.67 17.54 -2.50
CA ASN A 103 -6.85 16.33 -2.45
C ASN A 103 -7.44 15.21 -3.33
N CYS A 104 -8.75 14.94 -3.24
CA CYS A 104 -9.42 13.92 -4.04
C CYS A 104 -9.29 14.18 -5.54
N THR A 105 -9.53 15.42 -5.97
CA THR A 105 -9.44 15.78 -7.39
C THR A 105 -7.99 15.75 -7.90
N SER A 106 -7.03 16.14 -7.06
CA SER A 106 -5.60 16.09 -7.41
C SER A 106 -5.08 14.64 -7.52
N SER A 107 -5.40 13.79 -6.55
CA SER A 107 -5.01 12.37 -6.56
C SER A 107 -5.70 11.58 -7.67
N LEU A 108 -6.95 11.91 -8.00
CA LEU A 108 -7.65 11.36 -9.16
C LEU A 108 -6.90 11.66 -10.46
N MET A 109 -6.44 12.91 -10.66
CA MET A 109 -5.71 13.26 -11.87
C MET A 109 -4.36 12.53 -11.96
N ALA A 110 -3.63 12.46 -10.85
CA ALA A 110 -2.39 11.68 -10.77
C ALA A 110 -2.63 10.19 -11.11
N LEU A 111 -3.72 9.61 -10.60
CA LEU A 111 -4.11 8.23 -10.93
C LEU A 111 -4.36 8.05 -12.43
N VAL A 112 -5.07 8.98 -13.08
CA VAL A 112 -5.30 8.92 -14.53
C VAL A 112 -3.99 8.96 -15.30
N ASP A 113 -3.07 9.86 -14.93
CA ASP A 113 -1.80 10.03 -15.62
C ASP A 113 -0.88 8.81 -15.43
N HIS A 114 -0.79 8.28 -14.21
CA HIS A 114 -0.03 7.07 -13.93
C HIS A 114 -0.63 5.83 -14.62
N ALA A 115 -1.95 5.71 -14.65
CA ALA A 115 -2.61 4.61 -15.35
C ALA A 115 -2.38 4.67 -16.86
N ARG A 116 -2.42 5.88 -17.46
CA ARG A 116 -2.08 6.06 -18.88
C ARG A 116 -0.62 5.67 -19.15
N SER A 117 0.31 6.18 -18.36
CA SER A 117 1.73 5.86 -18.52
C SER A 117 2.01 4.37 -18.33
N PHE A 118 1.33 3.73 -17.37
CA PHE A 118 1.39 2.28 -17.19
C PHE A 118 0.87 1.54 -18.42
N GLN A 119 -0.32 1.88 -18.91
CA GLN A 119 -0.94 1.23 -20.08
C GLN A 119 -0.12 1.43 -21.36
N GLU A 120 0.55 2.57 -21.53
CA GLU A 120 1.47 2.81 -22.64
C GLU A 120 2.70 1.89 -22.59
N LYS A 121 3.24 1.65 -21.39
CA LYS A 121 4.43 0.82 -21.19
C LYS A 121 4.13 -0.67 -21.13
N TYR A 122 2.99 -1.05 -20.54
CA TYR A 122 2.54 -2.42 -20.32
C TYR A 122 1.06 -2.55 -20.73
N PRO A 123 0.77 -2.62 -22.04
CA PRO A 123 -0.60 -2.67 -22.54
C PRO A 123 -1.37 -3.90 -22.03
N VAL A 124 -2.45 -3.67 -21.30
CA VAL A 124 -3.36 -4.72 -20.83
C VAL A 124 -4.48 -4.95 -21.85
N ASN A 125 -4.74 -6.21 -22.18
CA ASN A 125 -5.83 -6.60 -23.08
C ASN A 125 -7.20 -6.25 -22.47
N GLY A 126 -8.12 -5.71 -23.28
CA GLY A 126 -9.45 -5.31 -22.82
C GLY A 126 -9.48 -4.07 -21.92
N TYR A 127 -8.38 -3.32 -21.77
CA TYR A 127 -8.31 -2.12 -20.91
C TYR A 127 -9.41 -1.11 -21.22
N PHE A 128 -9.57 -0.75 -22.50
CA PHE A 128 -10.56 0.24 -22.92
C PHE A 128 -11.99 -0.29 -22.79
N ASP A 129 -12.22 -1.55 -23.18
CA ASP A 129 -13.54 -2.19 -23.05
C ASP A 129 -13.99 -2.22 -21.58
N LYS A 130 -13.08 -2.59 -20.66
CA LYS A 130 -13.40 -2.58 -19.23
C LYS A 130 -13.58 -1.17 -18.68
N ALA A 131 -12.82 -0.20 -19.18
CA ALA A 131 -12.98 1.19 -18.77
C ALA A 131 -14.36 1.72 -19.19
N GLU A 132 -14.82 1.41 -20.40
CA GLU A 132 -16.16 1.76 -20.88
C GLU A 132 -17.27 1.02 -20.13
N GLU A 133 -17.04 -0.23 -19.72
CA GLU A 133 -17.99 -1.00 -18.89
C GLU A 133 -18.15 -0.39 -17.49
N VAL A 134 -17.04 -0.02 -16.85
CA VAL A 134 -17.01 0.33 -15.42
C VAL A 134 -17.22 1.82 -15.16
N PHE A 135 -16.66 2.70 -16.00
CA PHE A 135 -16.82 4.13 -15.84
C PHE A 135 -18.03 4.62 -16.64
N PRO A 136 -19.09 5.13 -15.98
CA PRO A 136 -20.30 5.54 -16.66
C PRO A 136 -20.02 6.57 -17.76
N SER A 137 -20.71 6.42 -18.89
CA SER A 137 -20.68 7.38 -19.99
C SER A 137 -21.49 8.65 -19.71
N ASP A 138 -21.96 8.83 -18.48
CA ASP A 138 -22.77 9.99 -18.03
C ASP A 138 -21.96 11.29 -17.92
N GLY A 139 -20.63 11.20 -18.01
CA GLY A 139 -19.71 12.32 -17.94
C GLY A 139 -19.07 12.56 -16.57
N LEU A 140 -19.33 11.73 -15.55
CA LEU A 140 -18.76 11.87 -14.21
C LEU A 140 -17.23 11.91 -14.22
N HIS A 141 -16.59 11.00 -14.96
CA HIS A 141 -15.13 10.97 -15.08
C HIS A 141 -14.58 12.29 -15.66
N ALA A 142 -15.15 12.76 -16.76
CA ALA A 142 -14.76 14.02 -17.39
C ALA A 142 -15.02 15.22 -16.47
N PHE A 143 -16.16 15.23 -15.76
CA PHE A 143 -16.48 16.24 -14.76
C PHE A 143 -15.42 16.28 -13.66
N LEU A 144 -15.05 15.16 -13.04
CA LEU A 144 -14.08 15.14 -11.95
C LEU A 144 -12.66 15.55 -12.38
N GLN A 145 -12.23 15.16 -13.58
CA GLN A 145 -10.97 15.66 -14.16
C GLN A 145 -10.99 17.18 -14.35
N ARG A 146 -12.10 17.73 -14.88
CA ARG A 146 -12.23 19.19 -15.02
C ARG A 146 -12.44 19.87 -13.68
N PHE A 147 -13.01 19.18 -12.70
CA PHE A 147 -13.19 19.69 -11.35
C PHE A 147 -11.85 19.82 -10.62
N ARG A 148 -10.87 18.96 -10.91
CA ARG A 148 -9.48 19.23 -10.53
C ARG A 148 -9.00 20.57 -11.07
N ASN A 149 -9.17 20.81 -12.37
CA ASN A 149 -8.72 22.06 -12.99
C ASN A 149 -9.43 23.29 -12.43
N TYR A 150 -10.74 23.18 -12.15
CA TYR A 150 -11.49 24.20 -11.42
C TYR A 150 -10.81 24.53 -10.09
N ASN A 151 -10.56 23.52 -9.25
CA ASN A 151 -10.01 23.71 -7.90
C ASN A 151 -8.55 24.18 -7.89
N THR A 152 -7.73 23.76 -8.86
CA THR A 152 -6.30 24.09 -8.94
C THR A 152 -6.01 25.39 -9.69
N HIS A 153 -6.75 25.68 -10.76
CA HIS A 153 -6.43 26.80 -11.66
C HIS A 153 -7.39 27.99 -11.56
N TRP A 154 -8.58 27.81 -10.99
CA TRP A 154 -9.53 28.91 -10.80
C TRP A 154 -9.71 29.26 -9.33
N ARG A 155 -10.39 28.40 -8.57
CA ARG A 155 -10.59 28.55 -7.13
C ARG A 155 -11.15 27.27 -6.53
N VAL A 156 -10.98 27.11 -5.22
CA VAL A 156 -11.69 26.08 -4.46
C VAL A 156 -13.20 26.37 -4.53
N ALA A 157 -13.99 25.37 -4.91
CA ALA A 157 -15.44 25.55 -5.09
C ALA A 157 -16.14 26.14 -3.86
N GLU A 158 -17.04 27.09 -4.09
CA GLU A 158 -17.97 27.56 -3.06
C GLU A 158 -19.00 26.47 -2.76
N ALA A 159 -18.57 25.52 -1.95
CA ALA A 159 -19.34 24.42 -1.42
C ALA A 159 -19.70 24.70 0.05
N ASN A 160 -20.90 24.29 0.47
CA ASN A 160 -21.37 24.48 1.84
C ASN A 160 -22.33 23.35 2.26
N TRP A 161 -22.68 23.34 3.54
CA TRP A 161 -23.59 22.39 4.15
C TRP A 161 -25.04 22.68 3.75
N ASN A 162 -25.75 21.62 3.35
CA ASN A 162 -27.19 21.59 3.22
C ASN A 162 -27.74 20.66 4.30
N ILE A 163 -28.43 21.22 5.29
CA ILE A 163 -29.00 20.49 6.43
C ILE A 163 -30.53 20.52 6.26
N ASN A 164 -31.12 19.35 6.00
CA ASN A 164 -32.56 19.20 5.83
C ASN A 164 -33.14 18.43 7.03
N HIS A 165 -34.29 18.90 7.51
CA HIS A 165 -35.05 18.26 8.58
C HIS A 165 -36.36 17.72 8.01
N ASN A 166 -36.50 16.39 7.97
CA ASN A 166 -37.78 15.75 7.73
C ASN A 166 -38.46 15.48 9.08
N PHE A 167 -39.41 16.34 9.43
CA PHE A 167 -40.13 16.28 10.70
C PHE A 167 -41.04 15.05 10.82
N GLU A 168 -41.61 14.57 9.71
CA GLU A 168 -42.50 13.40 9.68
C GLU A 168 -41.72 12.10 9.91
N ALA A 169 -40.57 11.95 9.25
CA ALA A 169 -39.70 10.79 9.40
C ALA A 169 -38.74 10.88 10.60
N ARG A 170 -38.76 11.99 11.36
CA ARG A 170 -37.74 12.35 12.37
C ARG A 170 -36.30 12.17 11.85
N ALA A 171 -36.10 12.42 10.57
CA ALA A 171 -34.83 12.21 9.90
C ALA A 171 -34.15 13.56 9.64
N ARG A 172 -32.85 13.64 9.94
CA ARG A 172 -32.01 14.79 9.63
C ARG A 172 -30.96 14.36 8.63
N GLU A 173 -30.94 15.01 7.48
CA GLU A 173 -29.98 14.76 6.41
C GLU A 173 -28.99 15.91 6.33
N VAL A 174 -27.70 15.60 6.28
CA VAL A 174 -26.62 16.58 6.13
C VAL A 174 -25.79 16.21 4.92
N ARG A 175 -25.71 17.14 3.97
CA ARG A 175 -24.94 16.99 2.74
C ARG A 175 -23.98 18.15 2.58
N PHE A 176 -22.82 17.89 1.98
CA PHE A 176 -21.94 18.95 1.52
C PHE A 176 -22.11 19.08 0.01
N VAL A 177 -22.53 20.26 -0.44
CA VAL A 177 -23.09 20.39 -1.79
C VAL A 177 -22.50 21.57 -2.55
N ILE A 178 -22.53 21.47 -3.88
CA ILE A 178 -22.11 22.53 -4.81
C ILE A 178 -23.27 22.84 -5.74
N THR A 179 -23.67 24.10 -5.83
CA THR A 179 -24.76 24.49 -6.74
C THR A 179 -24.28 24.48 -8.20
N LYS A 180 -25.19 24.19 -9.13
CA LYS A 180 -24.88 24.32 -10.57
C LYS A 180 -24.49 25.75 -10.93
N LYS A 181 -25.16 26.74 -10.32
CA LYS A 181 -24.84 28.17 -10.48
C LYS A 181 -23.38 28.46 -10.15
N GLU A 182 -22.85 27.87 -9.08
CA GLU A 182 -21.44 28.04 -8.70
C GLU A 182 -20.51 27.42 -9.74
N LEU A 183 -20.77 26.17 -10.15
CA LEU A 183 -19.93 25.48 -11.12
C LEU A 183 -19.89 26.20 -12.47
N LEU A 184 -21.04 26.68 -12.95
CA LEU A 184 -21.19 27.33 -14.25
C LEU A 184 -20.62 28.75 -14.31
N ARG A 185 -20.11 29.31 -13.21
CA ARG A 185 -19.31 30.55 -13.23
C ARG A 185 -17.96 30.34 -13.92
N TRP A 186 -17.45 29.11 -13.96
CA TRP A 186 -16.23 28.78 -14.69
C TRP A 186 -16.56 28.32 -16.10
N THR A 187 -15.87 28.85 -17.10
CA THR A 187 -16.08 28.49 -18.52
C THR A 187 -15.16 27.38 -19.01
N GLY A 188 -14.23 26.88 -18.18
CA GLY A 188 -13.24 25.87 -18.55
C GLY A 188 -13.72 24.42 -18.60
N TRP A 189 -15.03 24.18 -18.45
CA TRP A 189 -15.65 22.86 -18.60
C TRP A 189 -15.65 22.41 -20.06
N ASN A 190 -15.34 21.13 -20.32
CA ASN A 190 -15.53 20.54 -21.64
C ASN A 190 -16.98 20.11 -21.86
N ALA A 191 -17.35 19.73 -23.09
CA ALA A 191 -18.72 19.36 -23.44
C ALA A 191 -19.30 18.24 -22.54
N ARG A 192 -18.52 17.18 -22.26
CA ARG A 192 -18.97 16.08 -21.40
C ARG A 192 -19.18 16.51 -19.95
N SER A 193 -18.31 17.37 -19.40
CA SER A 193 -18.50 17.93 -18.06
C SER A 193 -19.72 18.83 -17.98
N GLN A 194 -19.97 19.65 -19.02
CA GLN A 194 -21.15 20.50 -19.09
C GLN A 194 -22.44 19.67 -19.15
N GLU A 195 -22.43 18.60 -19.95
CA GLU A 195 -23.54 17.66 -20.05
C GLU A 195 -23.83 16.98 -18.70
N TYR A 196 -22.78 16.54 -17.99
CA TYR A 196 -22.90 15.99 -16.64
C TYR A 196 -23.55 17.02 -15.69
N ILE A 197 -22.99 18.24 -15.60
CA ILE A 197 -23.53 19.32 -14.74
C ILE A 197 -25.00 19.61 -15.07
N ALA A 198 -25.36 19.61 -16.36
CA ALA A 198 -26.73 19.86 -16.79
C ALA A 198 -27.69 18.75 -16.30
N LYS A 199 -27.29 17.48 -16.39
CA LYS A 199 -28.09 16.32 -16.00
C LYS A 199 -28.13 16.02 -14.50
N SER A 200 -27.11 16.42 -13.74
CA SER A 200 -27.04 16.18 -12.29
C SER A 200 -28.18 16.86 -11.50
N SER A 201 -28.38 16.49 -10.24
CA SER A 201 -29.21 17.27 -9.32
C SER A 201 -28.65 18.68 -9.08
N ASP A 202 -29.51 19.63 -8.67
CA ASP A 202 -29.06 20.91 -8.11
C ASP A 202 -29.60 21.06 -6.69
N PRO A 203 -28.74 21.15 -5.66
CA PRO A 203 -27.28 21.12 -5.73
C PRO A 203 -26.71 19.70 -5.96
N ILE A 204 -25.45 19.63 -6.40
CA ILE A 204 -24.69 18.38 -6.55
C ILE A 204 -24.12 17.98 -5.19
N ASP A 205 -24.37 16.74 -4.76
CA ASP A 205 -23.83 16.18 -3.53
C ASP A 205 -22.38 15.69 -3.73
N VAL A 206 -21.45 16.29 -3.01
CA VAL A 206 -20.02 15.96 -3.07
C VAL A 206 -19.74 14.53 -2.62
N ARG A 207 -20.40 14.05 -1.56
CA ARG A 207 -20.20 12.68 -1.07
C ARG A 207 -20.62 11.67 -2.13
N HIS A 208 -21.75 11.93 -2.77
CA HIS A 208 -22.31 11.05 -3.78
C HIS A 208 -21.37 10.88 -4.99
N ILE A 209 -20.95 11.98 -5.63
CA ILE A 209 -20.11 11.92 -6.83
C ILE A 209 -18.76 11.22 -6.59
N PHE A 210 -18.13 11.44 -5.43
CA PHE A 210 -16.88 10.77 -5.09
C PHE A 210 -17.09 9.33 -4.68
N SER A 211 -18.23 9.00 -4.05
CA SER A 211 -18.55 7.60 -3.71
C SER A 211 -18.76 6.75 -4.96
N GLU A 212 -19.49 7.28 -5.94
CA GLU A 212 -19.70 6.60 -7.23
C GLU A 212 -18.39 6.41 -7.97
N TYR A 213 -17.60 7.47 -8.11
CA TYR A 213 -16.32 7.36 -8.81
C TYR A 213 -15.33 6.44 -8.09
N ARG A 214 -15.31 6.47 -6.74
CA ARG A 214 -14.48 5.57 -5.93
C ARG A 214 -14.82 4.10 -6.15
N LYS A 215 -16.11 3.77 -6.30
CA LYS A 215 -16.55 2.42 -6.66
C LYS A 215 -16.04 2.02 -8.04
N CYS A 216 -16.17 2.90 -9.04
CA CYS A 216 -15.68 2.64 -10.39
C CYS A 216 -14.17 2.36 -10.39
N VAL A 217 -13.38 3.20 -9.70
CA VAL A 217 -11.94 3.01 -9.53
C VAL A 217 -11.64 1.66 -8.89
N HIS A 218 -12.31 1.32 -7.77
CA HIS A 218 -12.08 0.05 -7.10
C HIS A 218 -12.38 -1.14 -8.01
N THR A 219 -13.55 -1.17 -8.65
CA THR A 219 -13.95 -2.24 -9.56
C THR A 219 -12.99 -2.40 -10.74
N PHE A 220 -12.62 -1.29 -11.39
CA PHE A 220 -11.71 -1.32 -12.53
C PHE A 220 -10.33 -1.83 -12.13
N TYR A 221 -9.72 -1.29 -11.07
CA TYR A 221 -8.35 -1.66 -10.72
C TYR A 221 -8.23 -3.02 -10.03
N SER A 222 -9.29 -3.52 -9.38
CA SER A 222 -9.33 -4.92 -8.93
C SER A 222 -9.26 -5.90 -10.10
N TRP A 223 -9.97 -5.61 -11.19
CA TRP A 223 -9.85 -6.38 -12.44
C TRP A 223 -8.47 -6.21 -13.09
N HIS A 224 -8.05 -4.95 -13.29
CA HIS A 224 -6.80 -4.61 -13.96
C HIS A 224 -5.59 -5.29 -13.31
N TRP A 225 -5.56 -5.33 -11.97
CA TRP A 225 -4.53 -6.04 -11.23
C TRP A 225 -4.43 -7.51 -11.62
N GLY A 226 -5.57 -8.21 -11.67
CA GLY A 226 -5.63 -9.61 -12.08
C GLY A 226 -5.13 -9.83 -13.51
N GLU A 227 -5.54 -8.97 -14.44
CA GLU A 227 -5.12 -9.06 -15.85
C GLU A 227 -3.62 -8.79 -16.03
N VAL A 228 -3.07 -7.78 -15.37
CA VAL A 228 -1.61 -7.53 -15.41
C VAL A 228 -0.84 -8.75 -14.90
N LEU A 229 -1.26 -9.31 -13.77
CA LEU A 229 -0.60 -10.50 -13.21
C LEU A 229 -0.71 -11.71 -14.16
N SER A 230 -1.87 -11.92 -14.77
CA SER A 230 -2.06 -13.03 -15.70
C SER A 230 -1.25 -12.84 -16.98
N GLN A 231 -1.24 -11.64 -17.55
CA GLN A 231 -0.65 -11.35 -18.86
C GLN A 231 0.88 -11.27 -18.80
N TYR A 232 1.45 -10.82 -17.68
CA TYR A 232 2.89 -10.58 -17.52
C TYR A 232 3.59 -11.55 -16.58
N ALA A 233 2.97 -12.69 -16.27
CA ALA A 233 3.50 -13.74 -15.39
C ALA A 233 4.96 -14.08 -15.70
N ASP A 234 5.27 -14.42 -16.96
CA ASP A 234 6.61 -14.81 -17.39
C ASP A 234 7.64 -13.69 -17.25
N THR A 235 7.19 -12.42 -17.22
CA THR A 235 8.07 -11.26 -17.06
C THR A 235 8.45 -11.03 -15.60
N TYR A 236 7.50 -11.08 -14.66
CA TYR A 236 7.77 -10.76 -13.25
C TYR A 236 8.15 -11.97 -12.40
N GLN A 237 7.77 -13.20 -12.78
CA GLN A 237 8.05 -14.39 -11.95
C GLN A 237 9.55 -14.59 -11.68
N PRO A 238 10.46 -14.49 -12.67
CA PRO A 238 11.90 -14.59 -12.40
C PRO A 238 12.39 -13.52 -11.43
N TYR A 239 11.88 -12.29 -11.56
CA TYR A 239 12.21 -11.20 -10.63
C TYR A 239 11.80 -11.52 -9.20
N LEU A 240 10.57 -12.02 -8.98
CA LEU A 240 10.11 -12.42 -7.65
C LEU A 240 10.98 -13.53 -7.06
N GLU A 241 11.40 -14.49 -7.88
CA GLU A 241 12.31 -15.55 -7.45
C GLU A 241 13.69 -14.99 -7.05
N TYR A 242 14.26 -14.06 -7.82
CA TYR A 242 15.51 -13.41 -7.45
C TYR A 242 15.40 -12.64 -6.13
N LYS A 243 14.29 -11.93 -5.90
CA LYS A 243 14.02 -11.24 -4.63
C LYS A 243 13.90 -12.21 -3.46
N ARG A 244 13.24 -13.34 -3.67
CA ARG A 244 13.12 -14.42 -2.68
C ARG A 244 14.49 -14.99 -2.32
N ILE A 245 15.31 -15.33 -3.32
CA ILE A 245 16.68 -15.83 -3.14
C ILE A 245 17.53 -14.82 -2.38
N LEU A 246 17.56 -13.57 -2.83
CA LEU A 246 18.34 -12.51 -2.19
C LEU A 246 17.90 -12.26 -0.74
N SER A 247 16.60 -12.27 -0.47
CA SER A 247 16.05 -12.17 0.89
C SER A 247 16.51 -13.33 1.76
N GLY A 248 16.46 -14.56 1.25
CA GLY A 248 16.96 -15.75 1.94
C GLY A 248 18.46 -15.70 2.25
N ILE A 249 19.30 -15.28 1.30
CA ILE A 249 20.74 -15.08 1.50
C ILE A 249 21.01 -14.04 2.60
N ARG A 250 20.29 -12.91 2.56
CA ARG A 250 20.40 -11.85 3.58
C ARG A 250 20.01 -12.35 4.97
N LYS A 251 18.90 -13.08 5.08
CA LYS A 251 18.46 -13.71 6.33
C LYS A 251 19.52 -14.70 6.85
N LYS A 252 20.03 -15.59 5.99
CA LYS A 252 21.12 -16.54 6.33
C LYS A 252 22.33 -15.81 6.91
N ILE A 253 22.81 -14.74 6.26
CA ILE A 253 23.96 -13.95 6.75
C ILE A 253 23.66 -13.30 8.10
N LEU A 254 22.50 -12.64 8.22
CA LEU A 254 22.07 -11.97 9.45
C LEU A 254 22.00 -12.97 10.61
N TRP A 255 21.26 -14.07 10.44
CA TRP A 255 21.09 -15.07 11.48
C TRP A 255 22.37 -15.82 11.80
N ASN A 256 23.22 -16.11 10.81
CA ASN A 256 24.54 -16.67 11.07
C ASN A 256 25.39 -15.74 11.95
N MET A 257 25.36 -14.44 11.70
CA MET A 257 26.05 -13.45 12.51
C MET A 257 25.45 -13.34 13.92
N LEU A 258 24.12 -13.27 14.06
CA LEU A 258 23.44 -13.21 15.35
C LEU A 258 23.73 -14.44 16.21
N LEU A 259 23.56 -15.64 15.65
CA LEU A 259 23.75 -16.87 16.40
C LEU A 259 25.25 -17.10 16.74
N SER A 260 26.18 -16.72 15.86
CA SER A 260 27.61 -16.80 16.17
C SER A 260 28.07 -15.81 17.25
N ARG A 261 27.36 -14.70 17.45
CA ARG A 261 27.67 -13.68 18.47
C ARG A 261 26.84 -13.83 19.74
N ALA A 262 25.99 -14.85 19.83
CA ALA A 262 25.18 -15.09 21.01
C ALA A 262 26.07 -15.34 22.23
N PRO A 263 25.86 -14.64 23.37
CA PRO A 263 26.60 -14.91 24.58
C PRO A 263 26.36 -16.36 25.05
N LYS A 264 27.41 -17.05 25.53
CA LYS A 264 27.34 -18.46 25.95
C LYS A 264 26.26 -18.76 27.00
N ASN A 265 25.96 -17.77 27.85
CA ASN A 265 24.99 -17.88 28.94
C ASN A 265 23.71 -17.08 28.65
N ALA A 266 23.50 -16.65 27.41
CA ALA A 266 22.31 -15.89 27.06
C ALA A 266 21.06 -16.77 27.21
N ASN A 267 20.00 -16.18 27.76
CA ASN A 267 18.68 -16.78 27.63
C ASN A 267 18.27 -16.74 26.14
N PRO A 268 18.04 -17.89 25.48
CA PRO A 268 17.76 -17.97 24.05
C PRO A 268 16.59 -17.07 23.63
N TYR A 269 15.52 -17.07 24.43
CA TYR A 269 14.30 -16.33 24.15
C TYR A 269 14.50 -14.83 24.33
N ALA A 270 15.25 -14.40 25.35
CA ALA A 270 15.56 -12.99 25.57
C ALA A 270 16.55 -12.43 24.53
N TYR A 271 17.43 -13.27 23.98
CA TYR A 271 18.38 -12.86 22.95
C TYR A 271 17.73 -12.83 21.57
N ILE A 272 17.16 -13.95 21.13
CA ILE A 272 16.51 -14.09 19.81
C ILE A 272 15.27 -13.20 19.72
N GLY A 273 14.51 -13.06 20.82
CA GLY A 273 13.31 -12.23 20.88
C GLY A 273 13.53 -10.73 20.67
N ARG A 274 14.79 -10.25 20.65
CA ARG A 274 15.12 -8.87 20.23
C ARG A 274 14.93 -8.65 18.73
N TYR A 275 14.89 -9.73 17.96
CA TYR A 275 14.86 -9.73 16.50
C TYR A 275 13.56 -10.34 15.94
N LEU A 276 12.65 -10.75 16.81
CA LEU A 276 11.37 -11.35 16.44
C LEU A 276 10.20 -10.52 17.00
N PRO A 277 9.07 -10.43 16.28
CA PRO A 277 7.81 -9.97 16.85
C PRO A 277 7.42 -10.79 18.08
N LYS A 278 6.73 -10.14 19.03
CA LYS A 278 6.27 -10.75 20.28
C LYS A 278 5.51 -12.06 20.04
N GLU A 279 4.60 -12.06 19.06
CA GLU A 279 3.77 -13.23 18.69
C GLU A 279 4.63 -14.43 18.27
N GLN A 280 5.75 -14.21 17.58
CA GLN A 280 6.66 -15.29 17.17
C GLN A 280 7.41 -15.87 18.37
N VAL A 281 7.81 -15.03 19.32
CA VAL A 281 8.44 -15.48 20.58
C VAL A 281 7.47 -16.32 21.40
N GLU A 282 6.21 -15.90 21.50
CA GLU A 282 5.17 -16.66 22.20
C GLU A 282 4.95 -18.04 21.56
N ARG A 283 4.95 -18.14 20.22
CA ARG A 283 4.88 -19.42 19.51
C ARG A 283 6.07 -20.33 19.84
N LEU A 284 7.29 -19.79 19.95
CA LEU A 284 8.46 -20.58 20.37
C LEU A 284 8.34 -21.09 21.81
N LEU A 285 7.82 -20.27 22.72
CA LEU A 285 7.63 -20.62 24.13
C LEU A 285 6.52 -21.65 24.34
N ALA A 286 5.55 -21.75 23.43
CA ALA A 286 4.48 -22.75 23.47
C ALA A 286 4.99 -24.18 23.15
N LEU A 287 6.15 -24.30 22.50
CA LEU A 287 6.77 -25.59 22.21
C LEU A 287 7.57 -26.11 23.40
N LYS A 288 7.91 -27.41 23.37
CA LYS A 288 8.77 -28.02 24.39
C LYS A 288 10.06 -27.20 24.52
N SER A 289 10.33 -26.70 25.73
CA SER A 289 11.50 -25.87 26.00
C SER A 289 12.81 -26.60 25.68
N ARG A 290 13.77 -25.86 25.12
CA ARG A 290 15.11 -26.35 24.73
C ARG A 290 15.06 -27.56 23.79
N SER A 291 14.11 -27.57 22.86
CA SER A 291 13.95 -28.70 21.91
C SER A 291 14.30 -28.30 20.48
N GLU A 292 14.61 -29.29 19.66
CA GLU A 292 14.78 -29.08 18.21
C GLU A 292 13.51 -28.54 17.55
N ALA A 293 12.33 -28.85 18.08
CA ALA A 293 11.07 -28.30 17.58
C ALA A 293 11.04 -26.75 17.63
N GLN A 294 11.71 -26.13 18.61
CA GLN A 294 11.85 -24.67 18.67
C GLN A 294 12.79 -24.13 17.58
N VAL A 295 13.81 -24.90 17.20
CA VAL A 295 14.72 -24.55 16.11
C VAL A 295 14.00 -24.67 14.77
N ASP A 296 13.26 -25.76 14.56
CA ASP A 296 12.52 -25.99 13.31
C ASP A 296 11.41 -24.92 13.14
N ALA A 297 10.69 -24.60 14.22
CA ALA A 297 9.71 -23.52 14.21
C ALA A 297 10.34 -22.14 13.97
N LEU A 298 11.54 -21.88 14.50
CA LEU A 298 12.27 -20.65 14.18
C LEU A 298 12.63 -20.59 12.69
N ILE A 299 13.12 -21.68 12.11
CA ILE A 299 13.46 -21.74 10.68
C ILE A 299 12.21 -21.53 9.81
N GLU A 300 11.08 -22.12 10.19
CA GLU A 300 9.79 -21.95 9.50
C GLU A 300 9.28 -20.50 9.59
N MET A 301 9.26 -19.90 10.80
CA MET A 301 8.82 -18.52 11.00
C MET A 301 9.67 -17.50 10.21
N LEU A 302 10.93 -17.83 9.99
CA LEU A 302 11.86 -17.00 9.22
C LEU A 302 11.83 -17.30 7.73
N ASP A 303 11.07 -18.31 7.29
CA ASP A 303 11.03 -18.82 5.92
C ASP A 303 12.44 -19.11 5.39
N MET A 304 13.18 -19.93 6.16
CA MET A 304 14.59 -20.24 5.93
C MET A 304 14.85 -21.71 5.58
N HIS A 305 13.83 -22.52 5.28
CA HIS A 305 14.03 -23.95 5.00
C HIS A 305 15.09 -24.21 3.92
N GLU A 306 15.06 -23.43 2.83
CA GLU A 306 16.04 -23.55 1.74
C GLU A 306 17.39 -22.87 2.04
N PHE A 307 17.43 -21.94 3.00
CA PHE A 307 18.59 -21.08 3.25
C PHE A 307 19.36 -21.44 4.53
N CYS A 308 18.79 -22.27 5.40
CA CYS A 308 19.39 -22.72 6.65
C CYS A 308 20.36 -23.88 6.37
N SER A 309 21.67 -23.60 6.43
CA SER A 309 22.67 -24.66 6.33
C SER A 309 22.70 -25.53 7.58
N GLN A 310 23.28 -26.73 7.49
CA GLN A 310 23.43 -27.62 8.65
C GLN A 310 24.24 -26.94 9.77
N GLU A 311 25.25 -26.15 9.42
CA GLU A 311 26.04 -25.38 10.40
C GLU A 311 25.20 -24.29 11.07
N LEU A 312 24.33 -23.61 10.30
CA LEU A 312 23.44 -22.60 10.87
C LEU A 312 22.41 -23.22 11.82
N ARG A 313 21.84 -24.38 11.43
CA ARG A 313 20.95 -25.17 12.29
C ARG A 313 21.66 -25.59 13.57
N ALA A 314 22.89 -26.08 13.48
CA ALA A 314 23.68 -26.48 14.64
C ALA A 314 23.92 -25.31 15.62
N LYS A 315 24.18 -24.10 15.10
CA LYS A 315 24.31 -22.89 15.93
C LYS A 315 23.00 -22.54 16.62
N ALA A 316 21.87 -22.65 15.93
CA ALA A 316 20.56 -22.43 16.54
C ALA A 316 20.29 -23.45 17.67
N ILE A 317 20.54 -24.74 17.41
CA ILE A 317 20.44 -25.81 18.42
C ILE A 317 21.28 -25.48 19.66
N SER A 318 22.55 -25.10 19.46
CA SER A 318 23.46 -24.77 20.55
C SER A 318 22.93 -23.64 21.45
N ILE A 319 22.22 -22.66 20.90
CA ILE A 319 21.65 -21.54 21.67
C ILE A 319 20.40 -21.98 22.44
N PHE A 320 19.53 -22.79 21.85
CA PHE A 320 18.31 -23.26 22.52
C PHE A 320 18.60 -24.32 23.59
N GLN A 321 19.52 -25.26 23.33
CA GLN A 321 19.86 -26.33 24.26
C GLN A 321 20.88 -25.89 25.33
N GLY A 322 21.66 -24.85 25.04
CA GLY A 322 22.84 -24.46 25.81
C GLY A 322 24.02 -25.37 25.49
N SER A 323 25.26 -24.89 25.68
CA SER A 323 26.41 -25.79 25.68
C SER A 323 26.27 -26.74 26.87
N GLU A 324 26.04 -28.03 26.62
CA GLU A 324 25.99 -29.05 27.66
C GLU A 324 27.24 -28.96 28.54
N SER A 325 27.09 -28.60 29.82
CA SER A 325 27.99 -29.11 30.83
C SER A 325 27.65 -30.58 31.02
N CYS A 326 28.56 -31.45 30.57
CA CYS A 326 28.59 -32.87 30.83
C CYS A 326 28.06 -33.21 32.24
N PRO A 327 27.09 -34.12 32.42
CA PRO A 327 26.70 -34.56 33.74
C PRO A 327 27.89 -35.29 34.38
N THR A 328 28.43 -34.74 35.47
CA THR A 328 29.32 -35.51 36.34
C THR A 328 28.58 -36.77 36.77
N PRO A 329 29.11 -37.97 36.50
CA PRO A 329 28.53 -39.18 37.05
C PRO A 329 28.70 -39.09 38.57
N THR A 330 27.59 -39.02 39.29
CA THR A 330 27.56 -39.37 40.70
C THR A 330 28.01 -40.82 40.80
N SER A 331 29.25 -41.03 41.23
CA SER A 331 29.69 -42.33 41.68
C SER A 331 28.97 -42.64 42.99
N ASP A 332 28.17 -43.70 42.97
CA ASP A 332 27.84 -44.42 44.19
C ASP A 332 29.14 -44.98 44.80
N CYS A 333 29.38 -44.64 46.06
CA CYS A 333 29.95 -45.45 47.16
C CYS A 333 30.09 -44.59 48.42
#